data_AF-A0A920T5K8-F1
#
_entry.id   AF-A0A920T5K8-F1
#
_cell.length_a   1.000
_cell.length_b   1.000
_cell.length_c   1.000
_cell.angle_alpha   90.00
_cell.angle_beta   90.00
_cell.angle_gamma   90.00
#
_symmetry.space_group_name_H-M   'P 1'
#
loop_
_entity.id
_entity.type
_entity.pdbx_description
1 polymer ?
#
loop_
_entity_poly.entity_id
_entity_poly.type
_entity_poly.pdbx_seq_one_letter_code
_entity_poly.pdbx_strand_id
1 'polypeptide(L)'
;MEPRWFRIVFVSDRGKNVDNQNISVKEMISHNYKQKNIYTIDIDTKNIVQITDTEYNENYPIFSNTKNMLLYTADYQGTWNLFHHDLDSGESKVVTNLLTGYSN
;
A
#
# COMPACT_ATOMS: atom_id res chain seq x y z
N MET A 1 23.64 0.80 0.91
CA MET A 1 22.23 0.87 0.44
C MET A 1 21.96 -0.44 -0.26
N GLU A 2 21.04 -1.25 0.27
CA GLU A 2 20.66 -2.50 -0.39
C GLU A 2 20.00 -2.20 -1.75
N PRO A 3 20.38 -2.90 -2.83
CA PRO A 3 19.80 -2.64 -4.13
C PRO A 3 18.31 -3.00 -4.19
N ARG A 4 17.48 -2.11 -4.74
CA ARG A 4 16.02 -2.31 -4.86
C ARG A 4 15.60 -3.43 -5.83
N TRP A 5 16.52 -4.03 -6.58
CA TRP A 5 16.19 -5.09 -7.56
C TRP A 5 15.73 -6.40 -6.92
N PHE A 6 15.86 -6.53 -5.59
CA PHE A 6 15.33 -7.66 -4.82
C PHE A 6 13.99 -7.40 -4.15
N ARG A 7 13.39 -6.22 -4.32
CA ARG A 7 12.10 -5.89 -3.71
C ARG A 7 11.02 -5.70 -4.75
N ILE A 8 9.89 -6.36 -4.53
CA ILE A 8 8.67 -6.16 -5.32
C ILE A 8 7.70 -5.37 -4.44
N VAL A 9 7.09 -4.35 -5.02
CA VAL A 9 5.93 -3.67 -4.42
C VAL A 9 4.67 -4.15 -5.12
N PHE A 10 3.63 -4.44 -4.35
CA PHE A 10 2.38 -4.98 -4.88
C PHE A 10 1.18 -4.58 -4.01
N VAL A 11 -0.01 -4.76 -4.56
CA VAL A 11 -1.29 -4.44 -3.91
C VAL A 11 -1.97 -5.74 -3.52
N SER A 12 -2.53 -5.80 -2.31
CA SER A 12 -3.24 -6.97 -1.83
C SER A 12 -4.30 -6.60 -0.80
N ASP A 13 -5.33 -7.41 -0.68
CA ASP A 13 -6.35 -7.34 0.36
C ASP A 13 -6.01 -8.17 1.60
N ARG A 14 -4.81 -8.76 1.69
CA ARG A 14 -4.41 -9.70 2.78
C ARG A 14 -4.56 -9.16 4.22
N GLY A 15 -4.61 -7.84 4.39
CA GLY A 15 -4.61 -7.19 5.70
C GLY A 15 -3.38 -7.59 6.52
N LYS A 16 -3.59 -7.84 7.82
CA LYS A 16 -2.52 -8.24 8.74
C LYS A 16 -1.98 -9.66 8.51
N ASN A 17 -2.55 -10.42 7.58
CA ASN A 17 -2.11 -11.78 7.24
C ASN A 17 -0.88 -11.73 6.31
N VAL A 18 0.26 -11.29 6.84
CA VAL A 18 1.55 -11.24 6.12
C VAL A 18 2.36 -12.52 6.29
N ASP A 19 2.07 -13.30 7.33
CA ASP A 19 2.71 -14.58 7.62
C ASP A 19 1.87 -15.77 7.14
N ASN A 20 2.53 -16.91 6.95
CA ASN A 20 1.89 -18.17 6.55
C ASN A 20 1.18 -18.85 7.73
N GLN A 21 0.21 -18.16 8.34
CA GLN A 21 -0.58 -18.67 9.46
C GLN A 21 -1.85 -19.36 8.98
N ASN A 22 -2.34 -20.33 9.76
CA ASN A 22 -3.63 -20.97 9.51
C ASN A 22 -4.76 -19.98 9.80
N ILE A 23 -5.44 -19.53 8.75
CA ILE A 23 -6.60 -18.64 8.85
C ILE A 23 -7.84 -19.49 9.12
N SER A 24 -8.60 -19.16 10.16
CA SER A 24 -9.87 -19.83 10.47
C SER A 24 -10.97 -19.45 9.49
N VAL A 25 -11.98 -20.32 9.34
CA VAL A 25 -13.18 -20.02 8.53
C VAL A 25 -13.87 -18.73 8.98
N LYS A 26 -13.89 -18.46 10.29
CA LYS A 26 -14.48 -17.23 10.83
C LYS A 26 -13.73 -16.00 10.33
N GLU A 27 -12.40 -16.02 10.39
CA GLU A 27 -11.56 -14.94 9.89
C GLU A 27 -11.75 -14.74 8.39
N MET A 28 -11.76 -15.83 7.61
CA MET A 28 -12.03 -15.79 6.16
C MET A 28 -13.37 -15.13 5.83
N ILE A 29 -14.43 -15.41 6.60
CA ILE A 29 -15.77 -14.84 6.38
C ILE A 29 -15.82 -13.36 6.79
N SER A 30 -15.13 -12.99 7.87
CA SER A 30 -15.11 -11.60 8.35
C SER A 30 -14.12 -10.70 7.62
N HIS A 31 -13.30 -11.25 6.73
CA HIS A 31 -12.24 -10.54 6.04
C HIS A 31 -12.79 -9.50 5.04
N ASN A 32 -12.21 -8.30 5.04
CA ASN A 32 -12.61 -7.25 4.13
C ASN A 32 -11.84 -7.34 2.80
N TYR A 33 -12.32 -8.17 1.88
CA TYR A 33 -11.75 -8.33 0.53
C TYR A 33 -11.86 -7.08 -0.37
N LYS A 34 -12.59 -6.04 0.05
CA LYS A 34 -12.69 -4.79 -0.71
C LYS A 34 -11.53 -3.85 -0.41
N GLN A 35 -10.90 -3.96 0.75
CA GLN A 35 -9.83 -3.07 1.18
C GLN A 35 -8.50 -3.54 0.63
N LYS A 36 -7.83 -2.67 -0.13
CA LYS A 36 -6.52 -2.96 -0.72
C LYS A 36 -5.46 -2.04 -0.15
N ASN A 37 -4.39 -2.65 0.34
CA ASN A 37 -3.20 -1.96 0.82
C ASN A 37 -1.98 -2.29 -0.04
N ILE A 38 -0.92 -1.50 0.11
CA ILE A 38 0.38 -1.69 -0.53
C ILE A 38 1.29 -2.47 0.41
N TYR A 39 2.00 -3.43 -0.17
CA TYR A 39 2.97 -4.27 0.52
C TYR A 39 4.26 -4.31 -0.29
N THR A 40 5.36 -4.62 0.41
CA THR A 40 6.61 -5.01 -0.23
C THR A 40 6.94 -6.45 0.13
N ILE A 41 7.63 -7.14 -0.76
CA ILE A 41 8.24 -8.43 -0.49
C ILE A 41 9.72 -8.36 -0.87
N ASP A 42 10.55 -8.85 0.04
CA ASP A 42 11.95 -9.15 -0.23
C ASP A 42 12.06 -10.54 -0.88
N ILE A 43 12.66 -10.60 -2.07
CA ILE A 43 12.66 -11.82 -2.90
C ILE A 43 13.52 -12.92 -2.25
N ASP A 44 14.59 -12.59 -1.54
CA ASP A 44 15.51 -13.59 -1.00
C ASP A 44 14.94 -14.19 0.29
N THR A 45 14.50 -13.32 1.20
CA THR A 45 13.99 -13.73 2.51
C THR A 45 12.52 -14.14 2.48
N LYS A 46 11.79 -13.78 1.41
CA LYS A 46 10.33 -13.88 1.30
C LYS A 46 9.58 -13.06 2.35
N ASN A 47 10.27 -12.15 3.04
CA ASN A 47 9.66 -11.32 4.06
C ASN A 47 8.71 -10.30 3.42
N ILE A 48 7.48 -10.24 3.92
CA ILE A 48 6.44 -9.33 3.45
C ILE A 48 6.22 -8.25 4.49
N VAL A 49 6.23 -7.00 4.06
CA VAL A 49 5.97 -5.84 4.91
C VAL A 49 4.79 -5.06 4.35
N GLN A 50 3.78 -4.82 5.19
CA GLN A 50 2.69 -3.90 4.89
C GLN A 50 3.19 -2.46 4.95
N ILE A 51 2.96 -1.69 3.89
CA ILE A 51 3.43 -0.31 3.76
C ILE A 51 2.32 0.69 4.08
N THR A 52 1.10 0.43 3.61
CA THR A 52 -0.08 1.24 3.95
C THR A 52 -1.03 0.45 4.82
N ASP A 53 -1.63 1.11 5.80
CA ASP A 53 -2.72 0.57 6.62
C ASP A 53 -3.70 1.73 6.88
N THR A 54 -4.39 2.13 5.81
CA THR A 54 -5.35 3.24 5.86
C THR A 54 -6.76 2.76 5.53
N GLU A 55 -7.74 3.66 5.63
CA GLU A 55 -9.11 3.41 5.18
C GLU A 55 -9.28 3.57 3.66
N TYR A 56 -8.25 4.06 2.95
CA TYR A 56 -8.30 4.29 1.51
C TYR A 56 -7.94 3.03 0.74
N ASN A 57 -8.53 2.84 -0.43
CA ASN A 57 -8.01 1.84 -1.35
C ASN A 57 -6.78 2.38 -2.06
N GLU A 58 -5.65 1.69 -1.95
CA GLU A 58 -4.42 2.09 -2.63
C GLU A 58 -4.09 1.19 -3.83
N ASN A 59 -3.59 1.81 -4.91
CA ASN A 59 -3.27 1.15 -6.17
C ASN A 59 -2.03 1.74 -6.85
N TYR A 60 -1.54 1.00 -7.84
CA TYR A 60 -0.45 1.39 -8.75
C TYR A 60 0.84 1.87 -8.05
N PRO A 61 1.37 1.12 -7.07
CA PRO A 61 2.60 1.54 -6.40
C PRO A 61 3.82 1.37 -7.31
N ILE A 62 4.73 2.35 -7.23
CA ILE A 62 6.05 2.29 -7.86
C ILE A 62 7.12 2.81 -6.90
N PHE A 63 8.33 2.27 -7.00
CA PHE A 63 9.47 2.86 -6.30
C PHE A 63 9.97 4.10 -7.04
N SER A 64 10.27 5.17 -6.29
CA SER A 64 10.97 6.33 -6.84
C SER A 64 12.39 5.97 -7.23
N ASN A 65 12.85 6.41 -8.40
CA ASN A 65 14.23 6.18 -8.84
C ASN A 65 15.26 7.14 -8.23
N THR A 66 14.80 8.21 -7.57
CA THR A 66 15.66 9.30 -7.09
C THR A 66 15.65 9.48 -5.57
N LYS A 67 14.64 8.95 -4.88
CA LYS A 67 14.48 9.07 -3.43
C LYS A 67 14.06 7.71 -2.84
N ASN A 68 14.32 7.50 -1.55
CA ASN A 68 13.92 6.28 -0.86
C ASN A 68 12.42 6.32 -0.48
N MET A 69 11.55 6.27 -1.49
CA MET A 69 10.11 6.40 -1.31
C MET A 69 9.33 5.58 -2.34
N LEU A 70 8.05 5.37 -2.04
CA LEU A 70 7.04 4.90 -3.00
C LEU A 70 6.19 6.06 -3.49
N LEU A 71 5.69 5.93 -4.72
CA LEU A 71 4.57 6.71 -5.25
C LEU A 71 3.41 5.76 -5.50
N TYR A 72 2.19 6.20 -5.21
CA TYR A 72 0.99 5.39 -5.42
C TYR A 72 -0.25 6.28 -5.51
N THR A 73 -1.36 5.72 -5.99
CA THR A 73 -2.65 6.42 -5.95
C THR A 73 -3.53 5.84 -4.86
N ALA A 74 -4.28 6.68 -4.15
CA ALA A 74 -5.28 6.25 -3.18
C ALA A 74 -6.60 6.99 -3.38
N ASP A 75 -7.71 6.31 -3.11
CA ASP A 75 -9.04 6.92 -3.05
C ASP A 75 -9.17 7.77 -1.78
N TYR A 76 -8.71 9.01 -1.87
CA TYR A 76 -8.70 9.97 -0.77
C TYR A 76 -9.88 10.92 -0.91
N GLN A 77 -10.82 10.86 0.04
CA GLN A 77 -12.02 11.69 0.07
C GLN A 77 -12.90 11.55 -1.19
N GLY A 78 -13.01 10.34 -1.73
CA GLY A 78 -13.84 10.03 -2.90
C GLY A 78 -13.20 10.39 -4.24
N THR A 79 -11.92 10.76 -4.25
CA THR A 79 -11.15 11.04 -5.45
C THR A 79 -9.78 10.36 -5.40
N TRP A 80 -9.36 9.77 -6.51
CA TRP A 80 -8.03 9.19 -6.66
C TRP A 80 -6.96 10.29 -6.67
N ASN A 81 -6.10 10.29 -5.66
CA ASN A 81 -5.01 11.24 -5.49
C ASN A 81 -3.66 10.52 -5.53
N LEU A 82 -2.62 11.22 -5.99
CA LEU A 82 -1.24 10.76 -5.92
C LEU A 82 -0.68 11.01 -4.52
N PHE A 83 -0.02 9.99 -3.96
CA PHE A 83 0.69 10.04 -2.70
C PHE A 83 2.16 9.69 -2.91
N HIS A 84 3.00 10.17 -2.00
CA HIS A 84 4.30 9.56 -1.75
C HIS A 84 4.35 8.97 -0.34
N HIS A 85 5.12 7.91 -0.16
CA HIS A 85 5.41 7.30 1.14
C HIS A 85 6.92 7.20 1.32
N ASP A 86 7.45 7.89 2.33
CA ASP A 86 8.87 7.85 2.68
C ASP A 86 9.19 6.53 3.39
N LEU A 87 10.14 5.76 2.86
CA LEU A 87 10.46 4.42 3.38
C LEU A 87 11.37 4.45 4.61
N ASP A 88 12.00 5.60 4.93
CA ASP A 88 12.83 5.76 6.11
C ASP A 88 11.99 6.18 7.32
N SER A 89 11.02 7.09 7.12
CA SER A 89 10.14 7.56 8.20
C SER A 89 8.82 6.80 8.32
N GLY A 90 8.38 6.13 7.26
CA GLY A 90 7.04 5.52 7.17
C GLY A 90 5.91 6.53 6.94
N GLU A 91 6.22 7.80 6.67
CA GLU A 91 5.22 8.86 6.51
C GLU A 91 4.68 8.91 5.07
N SER A 92 3.35 8.93 4.93
CA SER A 92 2.67 9.19 3.66
C SER A 92 2.16 10.63 3.56
N LYS A 93 2.37 11.27 2.41
CA LYS A 93 1.80 12.59 2.10
C LYS A 93 1.14 12.60 0.74
N VAL A 94 0.03 13.32 0.68
CA VAL A 94 -0.66 13.62 -0.56
C VAL A 94 0.18 14.60 -1.40
N VAL A 95 0.34 14.30 -2.69
CA VAL A 95 1.09 15.10 -3.67
C VAL A 95 0.16 15.97 -4.50
N THR A 96 -1.03 15.47 -4.83
CA THR A 96 -2.05 16.19 -5.59
C THR A 96 -3.26 16.44 -4.72
N ASN A 97 -3.87 17.62 -4.82
CA ASN A 97 -5.17 17.87 -4.19
C ASN A 97 -6.27 17.90 -5.26
N LEU A 98 -6.54 16.74 -5.86
CA LEU A 98 -7.71 16.58 -6.71
C LEU A 98 -8.93 16.52 -5.78
N LEU A 99 -9.50 17.70 -5.56
CA LEU A 99 -10.84 17.85 -5.03
C LEU A 99 -11.79 17.69 -6.21
N THR A 100 -12.73 16.74 -6.14
CA THR A 100 -13.91 16.84 -7.00
C THR A 100 -14.65 18.12 -6.62
N GLY A 101 -14.56 19.13 -7.47
CA GLY A 101 -15.53 20.21 -7.45
C GLY A 101 -16.83 19.68 -8.03
N TYR A 102 -17.75 19.21 -7.18
CA TYR A 102 -19.17 19.23 -7.51
C TYR A 102 -20.02 19.51 -6.27
N SER A 103 -20.59 20.70 -6.32
CA SER A 103 -21.77 21.17 -5.60
C SER A 103 -23.02 20.37 -5.97
N ASN A 104 -23.82 20.04 -4.95
CA ASN A 104 -25.28 20.08 -4.95
C ASN A 104 -25.76 20.28 -3.51
#